data_AF-A0A5M4A8C1-F1
#
_entry.id   AF-A0A5M4A8C1-F1
#
_cell.length_a   1.000
_cell.length_b   1.000
_cell.length_c   1.000
_cell.angle_alpha   90.00
_cell.angle_beta   90.00
_cell.angle_gamma   90.00
#
_symmetry.space_group_name_H-M   'P 1'
#
loop_
_entity.id
_entity.type
_entity.pdbx_description
1 polymer ?
#
loop_
_entity_poly.entity_id
_entity_poly.type
_entity_poly.pdbx_seq_one_letter_code
_entity_poly.pdbx_strand_id
1 'polypeptide(L)'
;MKKMKTRYSLLLTVIALLFAGWSCTEKDNLAPEGNWELSDPAIVSPATNSSIVLDENKPDSTIVFTWTGASSTAGFGVYYSVVIDTAGSTSFDTPILSVKAANTGAALTASISASQLNEAMSLAGYPADAESKVTWAVVASCLSKSTYSSGDLLVTRFQHEIIPTSLYVSGEATETGTDLSKAIPMRRLKDANGNGLNRYEAYTHLDKGKAFKFFSATSLPAHQYGGSDGNLVKSGTAIVAPDSAVYRISVDLDNNTYSLLKIDKWSIVGGIIDGGWGGDEPLQYQGGGVWKGSINLLDKGGFVFRANGDWGYLLKHIVGTDNSLIMESEGNELGISFEDDQSTLSGQCIFTLDLSNDPYTYTIERDPNAAGPVATPDHLYLFADGTMMKELTKDGDTFTSGTYLALQSGVAYTLNSASDGSGTSYALSGNVGASDNPTADKVAGTSDLSESADGMTVEQDQAYMLNIDFSSAKASWYYYNMKLFHWSNWDTRDEFVMTYVHPYTFTVTTDLKAGYLMKFNSPWDVQFGADDPSALSGTMTNNGGENFDNLTADGNYTATIVVSDDYQTGTYQFVKN
;
A
#
# COMPACT_ATOMS: atom_id res chain seq x y z
N MET A 1 25.18 62.79 47.60
CA MET A 1 25.01 62.39 49.02
C MET A 1 23.91 61.32 49.12
N LYS A 2 24.02 60.03 48.77
CA LYS A 2 25.06 58.99 48.77
C LYS A 2 25.47 58.36 50.12
N LYS A 3 24.79 58.71 51.24
CA LYS A 3 24.85 57.95 52.51
C LYS A 3 23.48 57.63 53.15
N MET A 4 22.36 57.91 52.46
CA MET A 4 21.01 57.76 53.05
C MET A 4 20.10 56.75 52.32
N LYS A 5 20.47 56.24 51.13
CA LYS A 5 19.73 55.16 50.43
C LYS A 5 20.16 53.74 50.82
N THR A 6 21.36 53.57 51.39
CA THR A 6 21.85 52.25 51.86
C THR A 6 21.17 51.77 53.15
N ARG A 7 20.51 52.68 53.90
CA ARG A 7 19.84 52.35 55.17
C ARG A 7 18.37 51.91 55.02
N TYR A 8 17.75 52.13 53.86
CA TYR A 8 16.41 51.61 53.57
C TYR A 8 16.45 50.22 52.90
N SER A 9 17.53 49.88 52.20
CA SER A 9 17.71 48.53 51.62
C SER A 9 18.05 47.47 52.67
N LEU A 10 18.69 47.84 53.79
CA LEU A 10 19.01 46.88 54.86
C LEU A 10 17.84 46.67 55.85
N LEU A 11 16.93 47.66 55.97
CA LEU A 11 15.78 47.60 56.87
C LEU A 11 14.60 46.80 56.26
N LEU A 12 14.47 46.76 54.93
CA LEU A 12 13.49 45.92 54.23
C LEU A 12 13.92 44.43 54.14
N THR A 13 15.22 44.13 54.15
CA THR A 13 15.71 42.73 54.17
C THR A 13 15.59 42.09 55.56
N VAL A 14 15.70 42.87 56.64
CA VAL A 14 15.57 42.35 58.02
C VAL A 14 14.09 42.15 58.42
N ILE A 15 13.15 42.92 57.87
CA ILE A 15 11.71 42.74 58.14
C ILE A 15 11.11 41.59 57.30
N ALA A 16 11.64 41.29 56.11
CA ALA A 16 11.24 40.10 55.35
C ALA A 16 11.76 38.77 55.95
N LEU A 17 12.85 38.81 56.71
CA LEU A 17 13.40 37.65 57.44
C LEU A 17 12.71 37.40 58.81
N LEU A 18 11.95 38.37 59.34
CA LEU A 18 11.25 38.23 60.62
C LEU A 18 9.81 37.68 60.49
N PHE A 19 9.29 37.52 59.28
CA PHE A 19 8.02 36.77 59.03
C PHE A 19 8.24 35.30 58.64
N ALA A 20 9.49 34.82 58.58
CA ALA A 20 9.81 33.40 58.38
C ALA A 20 9.82 32.58 59.69
N GLY A 21 9.55 33.20 60.85
CA GLY A 21 9.64 32.58 62.18
C GLY A 21 8.33 32.08 62.80
N TRP A 22 7.20 32.26 62.12
CA TRP A 22 5.88 31.72 62.54
C TRP A 22 5.20 31.03 61.37
N SER A 23 5.87 30.03 60.81
CA SER A 23 5.11 28.84 60.41
C SER A 23 4.79 28.12 61.72
N CYS A 24 3.50 27.97 61.99
CA CYS A 24 3.00 27.01 62.94
C CYS A 24 3.82 25.73 62.78
N THR A 25 4.40 25.23 63.88
CA THR A 25 4.48 23.79 64.04
C THR A 25 3.06 23.27 63.82
N GLU A 26 2.75 22.83 62.60
CA GLU A 26 1.89 21.68 62.51
C GLU A 26 2.55 20.69 63.45
N LYS A 27 1.86 20.37 64.55
CA LYS A 27 2.10 19.09 65.17
C LYS A 27 1.91 18.11 64.03
N ASP A 28 3.03 17.65 63.50
CA ASP A 28 3.10 16.51 62.63
C ASP A 28 2.48 15.38 63.46
N ASN A 29 1.18 15.21 63.29
CA ASN A 29 0.40 14.14 63.92
C ASN A 29 0.59 12.83 63.15
N LEU A 30 1.60 12.75 62.29
CA LEU A 30 2.17 11.50 61.85
C LEU A 30 3.06 11.01 63.00
N ALA A 31 2.56 10.01 63.74
CA ALA A 31 3.44 9.16 64.53
C ALA A 31 4.63 8.75 63.63
N PRO A 32 5.88 8.74 64.14
CA PRO A 32 7.03 8.43 63.30
C PRO A 32 6.77 7.11 62.58
N GLU A 33 6.79 7.12 61.24
CA GLU A 33 6.97 5.91 60.46
C GLU A 33 8.18 5.19 61.04
N GLY A 34 7.97 4.06 61.75
CA GLY A 34 9.09 3.25 62.21
C GLY A 34 8.94 2.48 63.53
N ASN A 35 8.12 2.90 64.49
CA ASN A 35 8.07 2.24 65.82
C ASN A 35 6.86 1.31 66.03
N TRP A 36 6.46 0.58 65.00
CA TRP A 36 5.40 -0.42 65.10
C TRP A 36 5.67 -1.55 64.12
N GLU A 37 5.28 -2.78 64.46
CA GLU A 37 5.46 -3.94 63.60
C GLU A 37 4.12 -4.43 63.03
N LEU A 38 4.17 -5.00 61.84
CA LEU A 38 3.07 -5.73 61.23
C LEU A 38 3.42 -7.22 61.33
N SER A 39 2.57 -8.02 61.96
CA SER A 39 2.76 -9.47 61.99
C SER A 39 2.34 -10.11 60.67
N ASP A 40 2.85 -11.29 60.36
CA ASP A 40 2.40 -12.02 59.17
C ASP A 40 0.94 -12.48 59.32
N PRO A 41 0.16 -12.51 58.23
CA PRO A 41 -1.05 -13.32 58.17
C PRO A 41 -0.69 -14.82 58.20
N ALA A 42 -1.66 -15.71 58.41
CA ALA A 42 -1.43 -17.15 58.22
C ALA A 42 -2.52 -17.81 57.39
N ILE A 43 -2.11 -18.52 56.34
CA ILE A 43 -3.01 -19.23 55.41
C ILE A 43 -3.88 -20.26 56.17
N VAL A 44 -5.18 -20.28 55.84
CA VAL A 44 -6.14 -21.29 56.32
C VAL A 44 -6.62 -22.17 55.15
N SER A 45 -7.01 -21.56 54.03
CA SER A 45 -7.47 -22.27 52.83
C SER A 45 -7.21 -21.44 51.56
N PRO A 46 -6.92 -22.06 50.40
CA PRO A 46 -6.57 -23.47 50.24
C PRO A 46 -5.27 -23.83 50.99
N ALA A 47 -5.09 -25.09 51.36
CA ALA A 47 -3.84 -25.52 51.95
C ALA A 47 -2.71 -25.45 50.91
N THR A 48 -1.46 -25.35 51.36
CA THR A 48 -0.31 -25.44 50.45
C THR A 48 -0.33 -26.78 49.71
N ASN A 49 -0.10 -26.75 48.39
CA ASN A 49 -0.22 -27.84 47.43
C ASN A 49 -1.64 -28.37 47.20
N SER A 50 -2.69 -27.59 47.49
CA SER A 50 -4.05 -27.93 47.03
C SER A 50 -4.12 -27.99 45.50
N SER A 51 -4.83 -28.99 44.98
CA SER A 51 -5.16 -29.12 43.56
C SER A 51 -6.53 -28.51 43.26
N ILE A 52 -6.57 -27.63 42.26
CA ILE A 52 -7.75 -26.89 41.81
C ILE A 52 -7.95 -27.20 40.33
N VAL A 53 -9.07 -27.82 39.99
CA VAL A 53 -9.48 -28.05 38.60
C VAL A 53 -10.57 -27.06 38.24
N LEU A 54 -10.32 -26.22 37.23
CA LEU A 54 -11.26 -25.21 36.79
C LEU A 54 -12.32 -25.85 35.87
N ASP A 55 -13.60 -25.68 36.20
CA ASP A 55 -14.73 -26.22 35.41
C ASP A 55 -15.21 -25.18 34.40
N GLU A 56 -14.94 -25.41 33.11
CA GLU A 56 -15.33 -24.51 32.01
C GLU A 56 -16.85 -24.36 31.87
N ASN A 57 -17.64 -25.32 32.37
CA ASN A 57 -19.11 -25.24 32.38
C ASN A 57 -19.64 -24.42 33.56
N LYS A 58 -18.77 -24.02 34.49
CA LYS A 58 -19.08 -23.19 35.66
C LYS A 58 -18.04 -22.09 35.83
N PRO A 59 -17.90 -21.19 34.84
CA PRO A 59 -16.87 -20.16 34.86
C PRO A 59 -16.97 -19.20 36.06
N ASP A 60 -18.18 -19.02 36.59
CA ASP A 60 -18.45 -18.16 37.74
C ASP A 60 -18.29 -18.87 39.10
N SER A 61 -17.93 -20.16 39.12
CA SER A 61 -17.61 -20.85 40.37
C SER A 61 -16.39 -20.22 41.03
N THR A 62 -16.39 -20.08 42.35
CA THR A 62 -15.35 -19.35 43.07
C THR A 62 -14.48 -20.28 43.92
N ILE A 63 -13.17 -20.01 43.87
CA ILE A 63 -12.20 -20.51 44.84
C ILE A 63 -12.16 -19.51 45.99
N VAL A 64 -12.43 -19.99 47.20
CA VAL A 64 -12.45 -19.16 48.41
C VAL A 64 -11.12 -19.30 49.15
N PHE A 65 -10.44 -18.18 49.30
CA PHE A 65 -9.19 -18.04 50.04
C PHE A 65 -9.48 -17.45 51.41
N THR A 66 -8.93 -18.05 52.46
CA THR A 66 -9.10 -17.61 53.85
C THR A 66 -7.78 -17.67 54.61
N TRP A 67 -7.62 -16.78 55.57
CA TRP A 67 -6.42 -16.65 56.41
C TRP A 67 -6.78 -16.13 57.80
N THR A 68 -5.82 -16.22 58.72
CA THR A 68 -5.84 -15.49 59.99
C THR A 68 -5.18 -14.13 59.81
N GLY A 69 -5.73 -13.12 60.49
CA GLY A 69 -5.31 -11.74 60.31
C GLY A 69 -3.91 -11.43 60.86
N ALA A 70 -3.20 -10.58 60.13
CA ALA A 70 -2.06 -9.83 60.61
C ALA A 70 -2.49 -8.76 61.63
N SER A 71 -1.57 -8.33 62.48
CA SER A 71 -1.79 -7.33 63.52
C SER A 71 -0.71 -6.25 63.49
N SER A 72 -1.14 -4.99 63.58
CA SER A 72 -0.24 -3.86 63.83
C SER A 72 -0.06 -3.66 65.33
N THR A 73 1.18 -3.57 65.82
CA THR A 73 1.44 -3.30 67.24
C THR A 73 0.96 -1.91 67.68
N ALA A 74 0.67 -1.01 66.74
CA ALA A 74 0.08 0.30 66.97
C ALA A 74 -1.46 0.32 66.81
N GLY A 75 -2.09 -0.81 66.48
CA GLY A 75 -3.55 -0.90 66.31
C GLY A 75 -4.09 -0.28 65.03
N PHE A 76 -3.25 -0.02 64.04
CA PHE A 76 -3.69 0.47 62.74
C PHE A 76 -4.47 -0.60 61.95
N GLY A 77 -5.37 -0.15 61.08
CA GLY A 77 -6.15 -1.04 60.22
C GLY A 77 -5.27 -1.79 59.22
N VAL A 78 -5.54 -3.08 59.06
CA VAL A 78 -4.82 -3.96 58.12
C VAL A 78 -5.76 -4.34 56.99
N TYR A 79 -5.28 -4.21 55.76
CA TYR A 79 -6.01 -4.55 54.54
C TYR A 79 -5.30 -5.67 53.81
N TYR A 80 -6.07 -6.50 53.10
CA TYR A 80 -5.57 -7.71 52.49
C TYR A 80 -5.89 -7.78 50.99
N SER A 81 -5.01 -8.47 50.27
CA SER A 81 -5.24 -8.96 48.91
C SER A 81 -4.71 -10.37 48.78
N VAL A 82 -5.36 -11.17 47.94
CA VAL A 82 -4.83 -12.45 47.46
C VAL A 82 -4.15 -12.22 46.13
N VAL A 83 -2.93 -12.73 46.00
CA VAL A 83 -2.16 -12.68 44.76
C VAL A 83 -1.84 -14.08 44.28
N ILE A 84 -1.86 -14.28 42.97
CA ILE A 84 -1.33 -15.47 42.29
C ILE A 84 -0.11 -15.04 41.50
N ASP A 85 0.96 -15.81 41.56
CA ASP A 85 2.24 -15.48 40.97
C ASP A 85 2.98 -16.76 40.51
N THR A 86 4.08 -16.58 39.77
CA THR A 86 4.93 -17.67 39.32
C THR A 86 5.38 -18.53 40.50
N ALA A 87 5.48 -19.84 40.28
CA ALA A 87 5.93 -20.77 41.32
C ALA A 87 7.28 -20.35 41.90
N GLY A 88 7.35 -20.23 43.23
CA GLY A 88 8.55 -19.82 43.96
C GLY A 88 8.72 -18.31 44.18
N SER A 89 7.78 -17.47 43.73
CA SER A 89 7.81 -16.03 44.00
C SER A 89 7.81 -15.70 45.50
N THR A 90 8.59 -14.69 45.89
CA THR A 90 8.73 -14.25 47.29
C THR A 90 8.43 -12.77 47.55
N SER A 91 8.32 -11.93 46.51
CA SER A 91 8.06 -10.48 46.67
C SER A 91 6.69 -10.01 46.16
N PHE A 92 6.06 -10.75 45.24
CA PHE A 92 4.69 -10.53 44.73
C PHE A 92 4.40 -9.10 44.21
N ASP A 93 5.42 -8.39 43.74
CA ASP A 93 5.29 -7.01 43.27
C ASP A 93 4.62 -6.92 41.88
N THR A 94 4.75 -7.97 41.07
CA THR A 94 4.18 -8.08 39.72
C THR A 94 3.40 -9.39 39.56
N PRO A 95 2.32 -9.59 40.34
CA PRO A 95 1.62 -10.87 40.35
C PRO A 95 0.86 -11.09 39.04
N ILE A 96 0.64 -12.36 38.69
CA ILE A 96 -0.20 -12.78 37.58
C ILE A 96 -1.65 -12.29 37.78
N LEU A 97 -2.13 -12.35 39.03
CA LEU A 97 -3.46 -11.90 39.42
C LEU A 97 -3.40 -11.30 40.83
N SER A 98 -4.11 -10.20 41.05
CA SER A 98 -4.31 -9.61 42.38
C SER A 98 -5.79 -9.31 42.60
N VAL A 99 -6.34 -9.85 43.69
CA VAL A 99 -7.74 -9.66 44.09
C VAL A 99 -7.78 -9.11 45.50
N LYS A 100 -8.42 -7.95 45.67
CA LYS A 100 -8.64 -7.35 46.98
C LYS A 100 -9.55 -8.25 47.82
N ALA A 101 -9.25 -8.39 49.12
CA ALA A 101 -10.12 -9.12 50.02
C ALA A 101 -11.50 -8.45 50.12
N ALA A 102 -12.51 -9.23 50.56
CA ALA A 102 -13.86 -8.74 50.74
C ALA A 102 -13.92 -7.59 51.78
N ASN A 103 -15.07 -6.92 51.88
CA ASN A 103 -15.25 -5.74 52.73
C ASN A 103 -14.16 -4.67 52.48
N THR A 104 -13.91 -4.37 51.20
CA THR A 104 -12.93 -3.35 50.78
C THR A 104 -11.52 -3.62 51.33
N GLY A 105 -11.12 -4.89 51.42
CA GLY A 105 -9.81 -5.34 51.88
C GLY A 105 -9.74 -5.66 53.37
N ALA A 106 -10.75 -5.38 54.19
CA ALA A 106 -10.69 -5.62 55.63
C ALA A 106 -11.13 -7.03 56.06
N ALA A 107 -11.77 -7.79 55.17
CA ALA A 107 -12.16 -9.16 55.47
C ALA A 107 -10.97 -10.13 55.45
N LEU A 108 -11.11 -11.26 56.12
CA LEU A 108 -10.15 -12.38 56.11
C LEU A 108 -10.49 -13.43 55.05
N THR A 109 -11.11 -12.98 53.95
CA THR A 109 -11.53 -13.82 52.83
C THR A 109 -11.44 -13.07 51.51
N ALA A 110 -11.06 -13.78 50.46
CA ALA A 110 -11.15 -13.34 49.07
C ALA A 110 -11.67 -14.48 48.20
N SER A 111 -12.39 -14.15 47.14
CA SER A 111 -12.91 -15.11 46.17
C SER A 111 -12.36 -14.78 44.79
N ILE A 112 -11.87 -15.80 44.09
CA ILE A 112 -11.43 -15.69 42.69
C ILE A 112 -12.33 -16.62 41.88
N SER A 113 -12.95 -16.14 40.80
CA SER A 113 -13.73 -17.02 39.93
C SER A 113 -12.83 -17.92 39.07
N ALA A 114 -13.36 -19.06 38.63
CA ALA A 114 -12.65 -19.96 37.73
C ALA A 114 -12.29 -19.25 36.42
N SER A 115 -13.16 -18.40 35.88
CA SER A 115 -12.88 -17.56 34.71
C SER A 115 -11.73 -16.59 34.93
N GLN A 116 -11.71 -15.86 36.05
CA GLN A 116 -10.63 -14.91 36.37
C GLN A 116 -9.27 -15.60 36.49
N LEU A 117 -9.22 -16.74 37.17
CA LEU A 117 -7.98 -17.50 37.32
C LEU A 117 -7.53 -18.11 35.98
N ASN A 118 -8.46 -18.65 35.19
CA ASN A 118 -8.17 -19.18 33.86
C ASN A 118 -7.60 -18.09 32.94
N GLU A 119 -8.22 -16.92 32.87
CA GLU A 119 -7.78 -15.80 32.02
C GLU A 119 -6.40 -15.29 32.45
N ALA A 120 -6.18 -15.06 33.74
CA ALA A 120 -4.91 -14.58 34.24
C ALA A 120 -3.76 -15.58 33.95
N MET A 121 -3.98 -16.87 34.17
CA MET A 121 -2.99 -17.90 33.84
C MET A 121 -2.79 -18.05 32.32
N SER A 122 -3.84 -17.83 31.52
CA SER A 122 -3.77 -17.81 30.05
C SER A 122 -2.91 -16.67 29.52
N LEU A 123 -3.06 -15.47 30.09
CA LEU A 123 -2.24 -14.30 29.78
C LEU A 123 -0.79 -14.49 30.22
N ALA A 124 -0.56 -15.20 31.33
CA ALA A 124 0.77 -15.56 31.81
C ALA A 124 1.42 -16.73 31.04
N GLY A 125 0.72 -17.34 30.08
CA GLY A 125 1.27 -18.36 29.19
C GLY A 125 1.25 -19.80 29.73
N TYR A 126 0.49 -20.08 30.79
CA TYR A 126 0.29 -21.47 31.23
C TYR A 126 -0.62 -22.21 30.25
N PRO A 127 -0.35 -23.49 29.93
CA PRO A 127 -1.14 -24.25 28.97
C PRO A 127 -2.57 -24.54 29.45
N ALA A 128 -3.52 -24.61 28.51
CA ALA A 128 -4.85 -25.14 28.74
C ALA A 128 -4.82 -26.67 28.98
N ASP A 129 -5.83 -27.20 29.66
CA ASP A 129 -6.00 -28.63 29.97
C ASP A 129 -4.78 -29.33 30.62
N ALA A 130 -3.94 -28.56 31.32
CA ALA A 130 -2.72 -29.06 31.93
C ALA A 130 -2.56 -28.52 33.35
N GLU A 131 -2.12 -29.40 34.26
CA GLU A 131 -1.83 -29.03 35.63
C GLU A 131 -0.56 -28.17 35.67
N SER A 132 -0.69 -26.96 36.20
CA SER A 132 0.39 -25.99 36.34
C SER A 132 0.57 -25.61 37.80
N LYS A 133 1.83 -25.50 38.24
CA LYS A 133 2.15 -25.05 39.59
C LYS A 133 2.27 -23.52 39.63
N VAL A 134 1.59 -22.89 40.58
CA VAL A 134 1.68 -21.45 40.87
C VAL A 134 1.87 -21.23 42.36
N THR A 135 2.38 -20.08 42.76
CA THR A 135 2.42 -19.67 44.18
C THR A 135 1.34 -18.63 44.40
N TRP A 136 0.55 -18.80 45.46
CA TRP A 136 -0.36 -17.76 45.92
C TRP A 136 0.11 -17.19 47.25
N ALA A 137 -0.27 -15.94 47.52
CA ALA A 137 -0.04 -15.34 48.82
C ALA A 137 -1.23 -14.51 49.27
N VAL A 138 -1.41 -14.42 50.58
CA VAL A 138 -2.13 -13.32 51.19
C VAL A 138 -1.14 -12.22 51.52
N VAL A 139 -1.34 -11.05 50.93
CA VAL A 139 -0.61 -9.82 51.23
C VAL A 139 -1.41 -9.07 52.29
N ALA A 140 -0.80 -8.83 53.45
CA ALA A 140 -1.33 -7.94 54.46
C ALA A 140 -0.61 -6.59 54.39
N SER A 141 -1.36 -5.51 54.24
CA SER A 141 -0.82 -4.16 54.10
C SER A 141 -1.39 -3.24 55.17
N CYS A 142 -0.53 -2.46 55.80
CA CYS A 142 -0.88 -1.48 56.80
C CYS A 142 0.00 -0.23 56.60
N LEU A 143 -0.61 0.89 56.22
CA LEU A 143 0.12 2.11 55.83
C LEU A 143 1.23 1.79 54.81
N SER A 144 2.50 2.03 55.15
CA SER A 144 3.68 1.79 54.30
C SER A 144 4.34 0.41 54.49
N LYS A 145 3.82 -0.47 55.36
CA LYS A 145 4.36 -1.82 55.58
C LYS A 145 3.46 -2.90 54.97
N SER A 146 4.10 -3.93 54.42
CA SER A 146 3.43 -5.14 53.94
C SER A 146 4.14 -6.40 54.45
N THR A 147 3.36 -7.43 54.75
CA THR A 147 3.80 -8.76 55.18
C THR A 147 2.99 -9.83 54.45
N TYR A 148 3.54 -11.05 54.35
CA TYR A 148 3.04 -12.05 53.41
C TYR A 148 2.97 -13.42 54.07
N SER A 149 1.99 -14.22 53.65
CA SER A 149 2.02 -15.67 53.83
C SER A 149 1.68 -16.30 52.51
N SER A 150 2.52 -17.23 52.06
CA SER A 150 2.44 -17.84 50.73
C SER A 150 2.37 -19.36 50.79
N GLY A 151 1.75 -19.94 49.78
CA GLY A 151 1.69 -21.38 49.56
C GLY A 151 1.59 -21.70 48.08
N ASP A 152 1.94 -22.92 47.71
CA ASP A 152 1.80 -23.39 46.33
C ASP A 152 0.38 -23.89 46.05
N LEU A 153 -0.05 -23.80 44.79
CA LEU A 153 -1.24 -24.44 44.24
C LEU A 153 -0.88 -25.21 42.98
N LEU A 154 -1.62 -26.29 42.74
CA LEU A 154 -1.66 -26.98 41.47
C LEU A 154 -2.99 -26.61 40.81
N VAL A 155 -2.94 -26.00 39.63
CA VAL A 155 -4.13 -25.52 38.93
C VAL A 155 -4.20 -26.15 37.55
N THR A 156 -5.28 -26.85 37.26
CA THR A 156 -5.62 -27.31 35.91
C THR A 156 -6.60 -26.30 35.31
N ARG A 157 -6.17 -25.65 34.21
CA ARG A 157 -6.96 -24.66 33.48
C ARG A 157 -8.18 -25.29 32.77
N PHE A 158 -9.03 -24.46 32.18
CA PHE A 158 -10.10 -24.95 31.29
C PHE A 158 -9.53 -25.79 30.15
N GLN A 159 -10.35 -26.68 29.60
CA GLN A 159 -9.96 -27.55 28.51
C GLN A 159 -9.64 -26.72 27.26
N HIS A 160 -10.51 -25.75 26.94
CA HIS A 160 -10.34 -24.89 25.78
C HIS A 160 -9.53 -23.64 26.09
N GLU A 161 -8.63 -23.29 25.18
CA GLU A 161 -7.85 -22.07 25.28
C GLU A 161 -8.67 -20.83 24.88
N ILE A 162 -8.35 -19.69 25.48
CA ILE A 162 -8.92 -18.39 25.12
C ILE A 162 -8.39 -17.99 23.74
N ILE A 163 -9.31 -17.81 22.80
CA ILE A 163 -9.03 -17.29 21.47
C ILE A 163 -9.37 -15.78 21.45
N PRO A 164 -8.38 -14.90 21.23
CA PRO A 164 -8.64 -13.46 21.18
C PRO A 164 -9.46 -13.09 19.93
N THR A 165 -10.24 -12.02 20.06
CA THR A 165 -11.05 -11.43 18.98
C THR A 165 -10.36 -10.26 18.27
N SER A 166 -9.13 -9.94 18.66
CA SER A 166 -8.28 -8.91 18.08
C SER A 166 -6.83 -9.36 18.14
N LEU A 167 -6.07 -9.05 17.09
CA LEU A 167 -4.62 -9.26 17.05
C LEU A 167 -3.92 -8.01 16.53
N TYR A 168 -2.69 -7.83 16.99
CA TYR A 168 -1.79 -6.76 16.60
C TYR A 168 -0.40 -7.31 16.34
N VAL A 169 0.33 -6.72 15.39
CA VAL A 169 1.74 -7.05 15.11
C VAL A 169 2.64 -6.00 15.77
N SER A 170 3.65 -6.42 16.51
CA SER A 170 4.67 -5.52 17.07
C SER A 170 6.02 -6.21 17.22
N GLY A 171 7.11 -5.45 17.05
CA GLY A 171 8.47 -5.92 17.23
C GLY A 171 9.48 -5.03 16.54
N GLU A 172 10.77 -5.31 16.74
CA GLU A 172 11.84 -4.54 16.11
C GLU A 172 11.81 -4.60 14.57
N ALA A 173 11.21 -5.65 14.01
CA ALA A 173 11.04 -5.80 12.57
C ALA A 173 9.98 -4.86 11.98
N THR A 174 8.96 -4.45 12.74
CA THR A 174 7.83 -3.70 12.20
C THR A 174 8.12 -2.21 12.06
N GLU A 175 7.36 -1.53 11.21
CA GLU A 175 7.47 -0.07 10.99
C GLU A 175 7.20 0.77 12.27
N THR A 176 6.50 0.19 13.24
CA THR A 176 6.15 0.84 14.52
C THR A 176 7.03 0.42 15.70
N GLY A 177 7.96 -0.53 15.47
CA GLY A 177 8.90 -1.00 16.48
C GLY A 177 8.23 -1.76 17.64
N THR A 178 8.87 -1.69 18.81
CA THR A 178 8.48 -2.44 20.02
C THR A 178 7.49 -1.72 20.93
N ASP A 179 7.06 -0.50 20.57
CA ASP A 179 6.07 0.26 21.34
C ASP A 179 4.68 -0.35 21.11
N LEU A 180 4.24 -1.20 22.04
CA LEU A 180 2.99 -1.95 21.91
C LEU A 180 1.75 -1.03 21.79
N SER A 181 1.83 0.21 22.29
CA SER A 181 0.77 1.21 22.12
C SER A 181 0.56 1.64 20.66
N LYS A 182 1.54 1.37 19.80
CA LYS A 182 1.56 1.62 18.35
C LYS A 182 1.56 0.33 17.54
N ALA A 183 1.21 -0.80 18.15
CA ALA A 183 1.16 -2.07 17.44
C ALA A 183 0.18 -1.99 16.26
N ILE A 184 0.55 -2.63 15.16
CA ILE A 184 -0.20 -2.57 13.90
C ILE A 184 -1.43 -3.47 14.03
N PRO A 185 -2.66 -2.94 13.90
CA PRO A 185 -3.86 -3.77 13.99
C PRO A 185 -3.93 -4.77 12.84
N MET A 186 -4.42 -5.97 13.13
CA MET A 186 -4.74 -6.95 12.10
C MET A 186 -6.25 -6.97 11.82
N ARG A 187 -6.63 -6.93 10.55
CA ARG A 187 -8.01 -7.13 10.11
C ARG A 187 -8.44 -8.55 10.46
N ARG A 188 -9.56 -8.69 11.17
CA ARG A 188 -10.20 -9.98 11.43
C ARG A 188 -11.11 -10.33 10.25
N LEU A 189 -10.88 -11.50 9.64
CA LEU A 189 -11.74 -11.98 8.55
C LEU A 189 -13.14 -12.32 9.07
N LYS A 190 -14.14 -12.19 8.19
CA LYS A 190 -15.54 -12.46 8.49
C LYS A 190 -16.13 -13.41 7.45
N ASP A 191 -17.06 -14.26 7.84
CA ASP A 191 -17.85 -15.06 6.90
C ASP A 191 -18.86 -14.19 6.12
N ALA A 192 -19.59 -14.79 5.17
CA ALA A 192 -20.62 -14.12 4.38
C ALA A 192 -21.78 -13.53 5.21
N ASN A 193 -21.95 -13.95 6.48
CA ASN A 193 -22.96 -13.42 7.39
C ASN A 193 -22.41 -12.30 8.29
N GLY A 194 -21.12 -11.95 8.15
CA GLY A 194 -20.44 -10.95 8.96
C GLY A 194 -19.93 -11.47 10.32
N ASN A 195 -19.95 -12.78 10.57
CA ASN A 195 -19.40 -13.36 11.79
C ASN A 195 -17.88 -13.39 11.73
N GLY A 196 -17.22 -12.89 12.77
CA GLY A 196 -15.75 -12.90 12.84
C GLY A 196 -15.17 -14.30 12.99
N LEU A 197 -14.17 -14.61 12.16
CA LEU A 197 -13.39 -15.85 12.17
C LEU A 197 -12.16 -15.68 13.05
N ASN A 198 -11.46 -16.76 13.39
CA ASN A 198 -10.20 -16.70 14.15
C ASN A 198 -8.97 -16.53 13.21
N ARG A 199 -9.20 -15.85 12.08
CA ARG A 199 -8.21 -15.57 11.04
C ARG A 199 -8.02 -14.07 10.90
N TYR A 200 -6.76 -13.67 10.84
CA TYR A 200 -6.35 -12.27 10.87
C TYR A 200 -5.32 -11.99 9.78
N GLU A 201 -5.31 -10.77 9.28
CA GLU A 201 -4.31 -10.33 8.32
C GLU A 201 -3.88 -8.88 8.52
N ALA A 202 -2.65 -8.56 8.10
CA ALA A 202 -2.13 -7.19 8.07
C ALA A 202 -1.11 -7.03 6.94
N TYR A 203 -0.94 -5.79 6.50
CA TYR A 203 0.08 -5.42 5.51
C TYR A 203 1.07 -4.44 6.12
N THR A 204 2.35 -4.81 6.19
CA THR A 204 3.39 -3.95 6.76
C THR A 204 4.76 -4.29 6.21
N HIS A 205 5.66 -3.31 6.18
CA HIS A 205 7.08 -3.56 5.97
C HIS A 205 7.70 -4.24 7.19
N LEU A 206 8.49 -5.29 6.93
CA LEU A 206 9.31 -5.96 7.93
C LEU A 206 10.78 -5.81 7.56
N ASP A 207 11.64 -5.57 8.55
CA ASP A 207 13.08 -5.50 8.39
C ASP A 207 13.76 -6.87 8.58
N LYS A 208 14.57 -7.28 7.60
CA LYS A 208 15.33 -8.53 7.60
C LYS A 208 16.08 -8.79 8.89
N GLY A 209 15.95 -10.00 9.42
CA GLY A 209 16.73 -10.49 10.56
C GLY A 209 16.29 -9.92 11.91
N LYS A 210 15.32 -9.01 11.95
CA LYS A 210 14.70 -8.52 13.18
C LYS A 210 13.48 -9.36 13.53
N ALA A 211 13.05 -9.25 14.80
CA ALA A 211 12.00 -10.09 15.34
C ALA A 211 10.67 -9.35 15.57
N PHE A 212 9.55 -10.08 15.50
CA PHE A 212 8.22 -9.61 15.84
C PHE A 212 7.34 -10.70 16.47
N LYS A 213 6.23 -10.29 17.08
CA LYS A 213 5.21 -11.15 17.68
C LYS A 213 3.82 -10.61 17.39
N PHE A 214 2.82 -11.44 17.63
CA PHE A 214 1.41 -11.06 17.64
C PHE A 214 0.91 -10.91 19.08
N PHE A 215 0.03 -9.93 19.30
CA PHE A 215 -0.50 -9.59 20.62
C PHE A 215 -2.01 -9.46 20.55
N SER A 216 -2.73 -9.84 21.62
CA SER A 216 -4.19 -9.66 21.68
C SER A 216 -4.64 -8.25 22.11
N ALA A 217 -3.69 -7.39 22.52
CA ALA A 217 -3.95 -6.03 22.99
C ALA A 217 -2.72 -5.13 22.75
N THR A 218 -2.93 -3.81 22.84
CA THR A 218 -1.89 -2.78 22.68
C THR A 218 -1.21 -2.38 24.00
N SER A 219 -1.46 -3.13 25.08
CA SER A 219 -0.79 -3.01 26.36
C SER A 219 -0.71 -4.38 27.05
N LEU A 220 0.22 -4.54 27.99
CA LEU A 220 0.30 -5.73 28.82
C LEU A 220 -0.67 -5.62 30.02
N PRO A 221 -1.26 -6.73 30.48
CA PRO A 221 -1.09 -8.09 29.97
C PRO A 221 -1.87 -8.33 28.66
N ALA A 222 -1.28 -9.13 27.75
CA ALA A 222 -1.89 -9.55 26.49
C ALA A 222 -1.48 -11.00 26.19
N HIS A 223 -2.32 -11.76 25.49
CA HIS A 223 -1.89 -13.01 24.89
C HIS A 223 -0.86 -12.70 23.81
N GLN A 224 0.22 -13.48 23.79
CA GLN A 224 1.33 -13.30 22.86
C GLN A 224 1.47 -14.54 22.00
N TYR A 225 1.79 -14.37 20.73
CA TYR A 225 2.02 -15.46 19.80
C TYR A 225 3.31 -15.20 19.03
N GLY A 226 4.07 -16.26 18.82
CA GLY A 226 5.28 -16.28 18.02
C GLY A 226 5.45 -17.65 17.38
N GLY A 227 6.62 -17.98 16.86
CA GLY A 227 6.84 -19.28 16.22
C GLY A 227 7.95 -19.26 15.17
N SER A 228 7.94 -20.29 14.33
CA SER A 228 8.87 -20.48 13.22
C SER A 228 8.25 -21.36 12.14
N ASP A 229 8.76 -21.24 10.91
CA ASP A 229 8.42 -22.11 9.77
C ASP A 229 6.91 -22.25 9.50
N GLY A 230 6.17 -21.16 9.71
CA GLY A 230 4.72 -21.10 9.53
C GLY A 230 3.89 -21.69 10.68
N ASN A 231 4.53 -22.27 11.69
CA ASN A 231 3.86 -22.74 12.90
C ASN A 231 3.74 -21.61 13.92
N LEU A 232 2.54 -21.39 14.43
CA LEU A 232 2.25 -20.42 15.47
C LEU A 232 2.15 -21.10 16.84
N VAL A 233 2.77 -20.50 17.84
CA VAL A 233 2.80 -21.02 19.21
C VAL A 233 2.45 -19.89 20.16
N LYS A 234 1.42 -20.11 20.99
CA LYS A 234 1.09 -19.21 22.10
C LYS A 234 2.26 -19.13 23.07
N SER A 235 2.62 -17.92 23.46
CA SER A 235 3.83 -17.61 24.24
C SER A 235 5.13 -18.11 23.58
N GLY A 236 5.12 -18.33 22.27
CA GLY A 236 6.27 -18.80 21.50
C GLY A 236 7.41 -17.78 21.39
N THR A 237 8.54 -18.22 20.82
CA THR A 237 9.67 -17.37 20.46
C THR A 237 9.26 -16.35 19.40
N ALA A 238 9.89 -15.17 19.38
CA ALA A 238 9.59 -14.18 18.36
C ALA A 238 9.92 -14.70 16.96
N ILE A 239 9.10 -14.32 15.98
CA ILE A 239 9.29 -14.68 14.56
C ILE A 239 10.33 -13.73 13.97
N VAL A 240 11.28 -14.26 13.20
CA VAL A 240 12.32 -13.47 12.52
C VAL A 240 11.91 -13.21 11.07
N ALA A 241 11.93 -11.95 10.64
CA ALA A 241 11.60 -11.58 9.27
C ALA A 241 12.67 -12.06 8.27
N PRO A 242 12.30 -12.78 7.19
CA PRO A 242 13.27 -13.39 6.29
C PRO A 242 13.97 -12.38 5.37
N ASP A 243 13.27 -11.35 4.91
CA ASP A 243 13.80 -10.27 4.08
C ASP A 243 13.24 -8.90 4.48
N SER A 244 13.89 -7.83 4.02
CA SER A 244 13.40 -6.45 4.17
C SER A 244 12.42 -6.17 3.04
N ALA A 245 11.12 -6.29 3.33
CA ALA A 245 10.07 -6.14 2.33
C ALA A 245 8.71 -5.86 2.98
N VAL A 246 7.75 -5.42 2.16
CA VAL A 246 6.35 -5.40 2.54
C VAL A 246 5.78 -6.81 2.46
N TYR A 247 5.04 -7.22 3.51
CA TYR A 247 4.38 -8.50 3.57
C TYR A 247 2.89 -8.34 3.81
N ARG A 248 2.11 -9.22 3.19
CA ARG A 248 0.83 -9.65 3.73
C ARG A 248 1.13 -10.74 4.76
N ILE A 249 0.79 -10.45 6.01
CA ILE A 249 0.92 -11.38 7.14
C ILE A 249 -0.45 -11.98 7.39
N SER A 250 -0.58 -13.30 7.37
CA SER A 250 -1.82 -14.00 7.73
C SER A 250 -1.61 -14.85 8.97
N VAL A 251 -2.59 -14.89 9.87
CA VAL A 251 -2.61 -15.68 11.11
C VAL A 251 -3.91 -16.46 11.18
N ASP A 252 -3.82 -17.75 11.48
CA ASP A 252 -4.96 -18.64 11.71
C ASP A 252 -4.80 -19.28 13.10
N LEU A 253 -5.65 -18.87 14.04
CA LEU A 253 -5.62 -19.37 15.42
C LEU A 253 -6.34 -20.71 15.60
N ASP A 254 -7.21 -21.11 14.66
CA ASP A 254 -7.85 -22.42 14.70
C ASP A 254 -6.84 -23.51 14.34
N ASN A 255 -5.98 -23.23 13.36
CA ASN A 255 -4.93 -24.13 12.89
C ASN A 255 -3.55 -23.88 13.52
N ASN A 256 -3.40 -22.81 14.30
CA ASN A 256 -2.13 -22.36 14.86
C ASN A 256 -1.02 -22.20 13.80
N THR A 257 -1.32 -21.45 12.74
CA THR A 257 -0.38 -21.16 11.66
C THR A 257 -0.25 -19.66 11.38
N TYR A 258 0.85 -19.29 10.74
CA TYR A 258 1.03 -17.97 10.14
C TYR A 258 1.71 -18.10 8.77
N SER A 259 1.51 -17.10 7.91
CA SER A 259 2.20 -17.03 6.62
C SER A 259 2.65 -15.60 6.31
N LEU A 260 3.70 -15.49 5.51
CA LEU A 260 4.28 -14.23 5.04
C LEU A 260 4.31 -14.27 3.51
N LEU A 261 3.39 -13.56 2.86
CA LEU A 261 3.41 -13.36 1.41
C LEU A 261 4.08 -12.02 1.12
N LYS A 262 5.22 -12.05 0.43
CA LYS A 262 5.94 -10.84 0.02
C LYS A 262 5.11 -10.07 -1.02
N ILE A 263 4.99 -8.76 -0.83
CA ILE A 263 4.33 -7.83 -1.75
C ILE A 263 5.41 -6.93 -2.35
N ASP A 264 5.82 -7.22 -3.58
CA ASP A 264 6.76 -6.42 -4.35
C ASP A 264 6.08 -5.16 -4.92
N LYS A 265 4.81 -5.28 -5.34
CA LYS A 265 3.98 -4.16 -5.81
C LYS A 265 2.49 -4.50 -5.78
N TRP A 266 1.67 -3.47 -5.65
CA TRP A 266 0.27 -3.49 -6.08
C TRP A 266 0.15 -2.67 -7.35
N SER A 267 -0.60 -3.15 -8.32
CA SER A 267 -0.86 -2.40 -9.56
C SER A 267 -2.35 -2.29 -9.83
N ILE A 268 -2.75 -1.24 -10.54
CA ILE A 268 -4.04 -1.15 -11.22
C ILE A 268 -3.93 -1.92 -12.54
N VAL A 269 -4.93 -2.75 -12.83
CA VAL A 269 -5.07 -3.47 -14.11
C VAL A 269 -6.54 -3.42 -14.52
N GLY A 270 -6.84 -3.05 -15.77
CA GLY A 270 -8.23 -2.91 -16.21
C GLY A 270 -8.36 -2.24 -17.56
N GLY A 271 -9.57 -2.17 -18.09
CA GLY A 271 -9.85 -1.54 -19.39
C GLY A 271 -9.58 -0.02 -19.44
N ILE A 272 -9.32 0.59 -18.29
CA ILE A 272 -9.17 2.04 -18.11
C ILE A 272 -7.73 2.55 -18.19
N ILE A 273 -6.73 1.69 -18.33
CA ILE A 273 -5.31 2.06 -18.39
C ILE A 273 -4.68 1.69 -19.74
N ASP A 274 -3.47 2.20 -20.00
CA ASP A 274 -2.69 1.76 -21.16
C ASP A 274 -2.40 0.25 -21.09
N GLY A 275 -2.48 -0.42 -22.24
CA GLY A 275 -2.44 -1.89 -22.33
C GLY A 275 -3.68 -2.63 -21.79
N GLY A 276 -4.66 -1.93 -21.21
CA GLY A 276 -5.91 -2.51 -20.74
C GLY A 276 -5.72 -3.63 -19.70
N TRP A 277 -6.43 -4.76 -19.88
CA TRP A 277 -6.26 -5.96 -19.07
C TRP A 277 -4.89 -6.66 -19.23
N GLY A 278 -4.10 -6.26 -20.23
CA GLY A 278 -2.69 -6.65 -20.37
C GLY A 278 -1.71 -5.68 -19.71
N GLY A 279 -2.18 -4.51 -19.26
CA GLY A 279 -1.41 -3.46 -18.61
C GLY A 279 -1.06 -3.77 -17.15
N ASP A 280 -0.25 -2.90 -16.55
CA ASP A 280 0.19 -3.03 -15.16
C ASP A 280 0.71 -1.70 -14.61
N GLU A 281 -0.16 -0.90 -14.01
CA GLU A 281 0.17 0.44 -13.50
C GLU A 281 0.46 0.42 -11.99
N PRO A 282 1.73 0.46 -11.55
CA PRO A 282 2.12 0.17 -10.17
C PRO A 282 1.85 1.35 -9.21
N LEU A 283 1.39 1.01 -8.01
CA LEU A 283 1.28 1.90 -6.86
C LEU A 283 2.52 1.77 -5.96
N GLN A 284 2.91 2.89 -5.35
CA GLN A 284 4.06 2.99 -4.46
C GLN A 284 3.64 2.86 -3.00
N TYR A 285 4.36 2.04 -2.23
CA TYR A 285 4.10 1.89 -0.80
C TYR A 285 4.41 3.18 -0.03
N GLN A 286 3.48 3.61 0.82
CA GLN A 286 3.57 4.82 1.62
C GLN A 286 3.86 4.54 3.10
N GLY A 287 3.95 3.26 3.49
CA GLY A 287 4.00 2.81 4.88
C GLY A 287 2.62 2.52 5.47
N GLY A 288 2.58 1.71 6.53
CA GLY A 288 1.36 1.49 7.32
C GLY A 288 0.22 0.79 6.58
N GLY A 289 0.55 0.04 5.52
CA GLY A 289 -0.44 -0.69 4.72
C GLY A 289 -1.12 0.18 3.64
N VAL A 290 -0.53 1.31 3.27
CA VAL A 290 -1.09 2.23 2.25
C VAL A 290 -0.20 2.26 1.00
N TRP A 291 -0.82 2.24 -0.18
CA TRP A 291 -0.15 2.46 -1.47
C TRP A 291 -0.80 3.61 -2.24
N LYS A 292 0.00 4.35 -3.00
CA LYS A 292 -0.46 5.48 -3.83
C LYS A 292 0.23 5.52 -5.18
N GLY A 293 -0.49 5.96 -6.21
CA GLY A 293 0.06 6.16 -7.55
C GLY A 293 -0.75 7.19 -8.34
N SER A 294 -0.07 7.96 -9.20
CA SER A 294 -0.73 8.84 -10.16
C SER A 294 -0.80 8.11 -11.49
N ILE A 295 -2.01 7.73 -11.89
CA ILE A 295 -2.28 6.86 -13.05
C ILE A 295 -3.12 7.64 -14.07
N ASN A 296 -2.73 7.59 -15.34
CA ASN A 296 -3.53 8.17 -16.42
C ASN A 296 -4.62 7.20 -16.86
N LEU A 297 -5.88 7.54 -16.62
CA LEU A 297 -7.02 6.74 -17.04
C LEU A 297 -7.44 7.12 -18.46
N LEU A 298 -7.36 6.19 -19.40
CA LEU A 298 -7.69 6.40 -20.82
C LEU A 298 -9.20 6.44 -21.08
N ASP A 299 -9.99 5.77 -20.24
CA ASP A 299 -11.45 5.73 -20.34
C ASP A 299 -12.07 5.40 -18.96
N LYS A 300 -13.39 5.29 -18.91
CA LYS A 300 -14.18 4.79 -17.77
C LYS A 300 -14.41 3.29 -17.90
N GLY A 301 -14.52 2.58 -16.78
CA GLY A 301 -14.81 1.15 -16.78
C GLY A 301 -14.06 0.34 -15.73
N GLY A 302 -13.96 -0.96 -16.01
CA GLY A 302 -13.55 -1.99 -15.07
C GLY A 302 -12.06 -2.05 -14.75
N PHE A 303 -11.71 -2.26 -13.49
CA PHE A 303 -10.34 -2.50 -13.03
C PHE A 303 -10.27 -3.38 -11.77
N VAL A 304 -9.07 -3.86 -11.44
CA VAL A 304 -8.75 -4.59 -10.21
C VAL A 304 -7.39 -4.13 -9.67
N PHE A 305 -7.11 -4.41 -8.39
CA PHE A 305 -5.76 -4.32 -7.86
C PHE A 305 -5.09 -5.69 -7.93
N ARG A 306 -3.90 -5.77 -8.51
CA ARG A 306 -3.13 -7.01 -8.66
C ARG A 306 -1.80 -6.92 -7.93
N ALA A 307 -1.52 -7.87 -7.03
CA ALA A 307 -0.23 -7.94 -6.37
C ALA A 307 0.78 -8.67 -7.26
N ASN A 308 2.02 -8.16 -7.30
CA ASN A 308 3.19 -8.83 -7.88
C ASN A 308 3.07 -9.20 -9.38
N GLY A 309 2.10 -8.63 -10.10
CA GLY A 309 1.81 -9.05 -11.49
C GLY A 309 1.12 -10.41 -11.61
N ASP A 310 0.64 -10.97 -10.50
CA ASP A 310 0.09 -12.33 -10.42
C ASP A 310 -1.44 -12.32 -10.31
N TRP A 311 -2.11 -12.99 -11.25
CA TRP A 311 -3.57 -13.11 -11.28
C TRP A 311 -4.15 -13.95 -10.13
N GLY A 312 -3.32 -14.68 -9.38
CA GLY A 312 -3.73 -15.35 -8.14
C GLY A 312 -3.93 -14.38 -6.95
N TYR A 313 -3.43 -13.14 -7.04
CA TYR A 313 -3.50 -12.16 -5.96
C TYR A 313 -4.22 -10.89 -6.41
N LEU A 314 -5.55 -11.00 -6.53
CA LEU A 314 -6.43 -9.89 -6.88
C LEU A 314 -7.20 -9.40 -5.67
N LEU A 315 -7.22 -8.09 -5.43
CA LEU A 315 -8.24 -7.47 -4.60
C LEU A 315 -9.39 -7.02 -5.49
N LYS A 316 -10.61 -7.39 -5.09
CA LYS A 316 -11.87 -7.11 -5.79
C LYS A 316 -12.85 -6.40 -4.88
N HIS A 317 -13.76 -5.66 -5.49
CA HIS A 317 -14.79 -4.90 -4.81
C HIS A 317 -15.84 -5.83 -4.22
N ILE A 318 -16.16 -5.66 -2.94
CA ILE A 318 -17.23 -6.42 -2.28
C ILE A 318 -18.58 -5.83 -2.72
N VAL A 319 -19.42 -6.67 -3.31
CA VAL A 319 -20.74 -6.27 -3.83
C VAL A 319 -21.58 -5.62 -2.73
N GLY A 320 -22.18 -4.47 -3.03
CA GLY A 320 -23.03 -3.73 -2.10
C GLY A 320 -22.29 -2.84 -1.10
N THR A 321 -20.97 -2.68 -1.26
CA THR A 321 -20.17 -1.66 -0.56
C THR A 321 -19.79 -0.53 -1.50
N ASP A 322 -19.34 0.62 -0.98
CA ASP A 322 -18.90 1.71 -1.85
C ASP A 322 -17.53 1.40 -2.49
N ASN A 323 -16.58 0.92 -1.69
CA ASN A 323 -15.18 0.74 -2.10
C ASN A 323 -14.44 -0.33 -1.27
N SER A 324 -15.15 -1.23 -0.58
CA SER A 324 -14.49 -2.22 0.27
C SER A 324 -13.92 -3.35 -0.55
N LEU A 325 -12.75 -3.84 -0.16
CA LEU A 325 -11.97 -4.82 -0.91
C LEU A 325 -11.80 -6.15 -0.18
N ILE A 326 -11.75 -7.23 -0.96
CA ILE A 326 -11.40 -8.57 -0.50
C ILE A 326 -10.46 -9.26 -1.50
N MET A 327 -9.54 -10.11 -1.03
CA MET A 327 -8.76 -10.93 -1.95
C MET A 327 -9.67 -11.97 -2.59
N GLU A 328 -9.62 -12.12 -3.92
CA GLU A 328 -10.53 -13.00 -4.66
C GLU A 328 -10.54 -14.44 -4.12
N SER A 329 -9.35 -14.99 -3.80
CA SER A 329 -9.24 -16.33 -3.20
C SER A 329 -9.99 -16.44 -1.88
N GLU A 330 -9.97 -15.40 -1.06
CA GLU A 330 -10.66 -15.36 0.24
C GLU A 330 -12.15 -15.13 0.08
N GLY A 331 -12.57 -14.25 -0.85
CA GLY A 331 -13.98 -14.07 -1.16
C GLY A 331 -14.63 -15.38 -1.61
N ASN A 332 -13.94 -16.13 -2.47
CA ASN A 332 -14.37 -17.45 -2.91
C ASN A 332 -14.46 -18.45 -1.76
N GLU A 333 -13.44 -18.50 -0.90
CA GLU A 333 -13.41 -19.40 0.26
C GLU A 333 -14.55 -19.11 1.25
N LEU A 334 -14.83 -17.83 1.48
CA LEU A 334 -15.77 -17.35 2.50
C LEU A 334 -17.20 -17.16 1.98
N GLY A 335 -17.42 -17.36 0.68
CA GLY A 335 -18.72 -17.16 0.03
C GLY A 335 -19.17 -15.70 -0.01
N ILE A 336 -18.22 -14.77 -0.01
CA ILE A 336 -18.49 -13.33 -0.11
C ILE A 336 -18.58 -12.95 -1.59
N SER A 337 -19.67 -12.29 -1.97
CA SER A 337 -19.84 -11.80 -3.35
C SER A 337 -18.92 -10.61 -3.62
N PHE A 338 -18.19 -10.65 -4.73
CA PHE A 338 -17.30 -9.59 -5.20
C PHE A 338 -17.41 -9.41 -6.72
N GLU A 339 -16.97 -8.27 -7.21
CA GLU A 339 -16.94 -7.90 -8.61
C GLU A 339 -15.68 -7.09 -8.97
N ASP A 340 -15.41 -6.93 -10.26
CA ASP A 340 -14.37 -6.02 -10.73
C ASP A 340 -14.84 -4.57 -10.52
N ASP A 341 -13.93 -3.74 -10.05
CA ASP A 341 -14.24 -2.37 -9.65
C ASP A 341 -14.49 -1.46 -10.86
N GLN A 342 -15.19 -0.34 -10.70
CA GLN A 342 -15.59 0.53 -11.80
C GLN A 342 -15.18 1.99 -11.55
N SER A 343 -14.27 2.51 -12.39
CA SER A 343 -13.97 3.94 -12.39
C SER A 343 -14.93 4.70 -13.30
N THR A 344 -15.46 5.81 -12.80
CA THR A 344 -16.21 6.80 -13.60
C THR A 344 -15.35 8.00 -14.02
N LEU A 345 -14.08 8.01 -13.60
CA LEU A 345 -13.10 9.06 -13.91
C LEU A 345 -12.24 8.65 -15.10
N SER A 346 -11.81 9.66 -15.86
CA SER A 346 -10.79 9.58 -16.91
C SER A 346 -9.76 10.70 -16.70
N GLY A 347 -8.61 10.59 -17.39
CA GLY A 347 -7.45 11.46 -17.23
C GLY A 347 -6.57 11.07 -16.04
N GLN A 348 -5.62 11.94 -15.71
CA GLN A 348 -4.67 11.71 -14.62
C GLN A 348 -5.38 11.69 -13.25
N CYS A 349 -5.29 10.56 -12.55
CA CYS A 349 -5.95 10.33 -11.26
C CYS A 349 -4.95 9.80 -10.23
N ILE A 350 -5.11 10.22 -8.97
CA ILE A 350 -4.40 9.66 -7.83
C ILE A 350 -5.23 8.51 -7.25
N PHE A 351 -4.67 7.31 -7.32
CA PHE A 351 -5.18 6.13 -6.62
C PHE A 351 -4.55 6.06 -5.23
N THR A 352 -5.37 5.78 -4.22
CA THR A 352 -4.91 5.38 -2.89
C THR A 352 -5.53 4.05 -2.53
N LEU A 353 -4.71 3.01 -2.33
CA LEU A 353 -5.13 1.72 -1.79
C LEU A 353 -4.79 1.70 -0.29
N ASP A 354 -5.80 1.53 0.56
CA ASP A 354 -5.66 1.51 2.02
C ASP A 354 -6.02 0.14 2.59
N LEU A 355 -4.98 -0.60 2.97
CA LEU A 355 -5.08 -1.92 3.62
C LEU A 355 -4.71 -1.85 5.11
N SER A 356 -4.81 -0.67 5.73
CA SER A 356 -4.37 -0.44 7.11
C SER A 356 -5.37 -0.91 8.17
N ASN A 357 -6.66 -1.00 7.82
CA ASN A 357 -7.75 -1.27 8.75
C ASN A 357 -8.91 -2.05 8.10
N ASP A 358 -9.84 -2.59 8.89
CA ASP A 358 -11.07 -3.21 8.38
C ASP A 358 -12.18 -2.15 8.20
N PRO A 359 -12.83 -2.05 7.03
CA PRO A 359 -12.53 -2.77 5.79
C PRO A 359 -11.32 -2.18 5.05
N TYR A 360 -10.67 -3.01 4.23
CA TYR A 360 -9.74 -2.51 3.22
C TYR A 360 -10.50 -1.71 2.17
N THR A 361 -9.95 -0.60 1.74
CA THR A 361 -10.62 0.34 0.84
C THR A 361 -9.65 0.94 -0.16
N TYR A 362 -10.19 1.70 -1.11
CA TYR A 362 -9.40 2.54 -1.98
C TYR A 362 -10.14 3.84 -2.32
N THR A 363 -9.41 4.85 -2.81
CA THR A 363 -9.98 6.07 -3.41
C THR A 363 -9.35 6.37 -4.76
N ILE A 364 -10.13 7.04 -5.61
CA ILE A 364 -9.67 7.59 -6.90
C ILE A 364 -10.07 9.06 -6.91
N GLU A 365 -9.09 9.93 -7.06
CA GLU A 365 -9.29 11.38 -7.14
C GLU A 365 -8.63 11.88 -8.42
N ARG A 366 -9.21 12.87 -9.10
CA ARG A 366 -8.46 13.55 -10.18
C ARG A 366 -7.23 14.19 -9.57
N ASP A 367 -6.08 14.07 -10.23
CA ASP A 367 -4.89 14.75 -9.78
C ASP A 367 -5.12 16.27 -9.88
N PRO A 368 -5.11 17.02 -8.77
CA PRO A 368 -5.38 18.47 -8.80
C PRO A 368 -4.31 19.26 -9.55
N ASN A 369 -3.16 18.65 -9.85
CA ASN A 369 -2.09 19.26 -10.63
C ASN A 369 -2.12 18.85 -12.10
N ALA A 370 -3.00 17.92 -12.49
CA ALA A 370 -3.17 17.58 -13.90
C ALA A 370 -3.94 18.67 -14.63
N ALA A 371 -3.66 18.82 -15.93
CA ALA A 371 -4.49 19.64 -16.80
C ALA A 371 -5.95 19.16 -16.69
N GLY A 372 -6.84 20.02 -16.20
CA GLY A 372 -8.25 19.69 -16.04
C GLY A 372 -8.93 19.50 -17.40
N PRO A 373 -10.09 18.81 -17.46
CA PRO A 373 -10.85 18.68 -18.70
C PRO A 373 -11.08 20.04 -19.35
N VAL A 374 -10.82 20.12 -20.65
CA VAL A 374 -11.04 21.32 -21.45
C VAL A 374 -12.42 21.20 -22.10
N ALA A 375 -13.15 22.30 -22.26
CA ALA A 375 -14.44 22.25 -22.92
C ALA A 375 -14.29 21.79 -24.38
N THR A 376 -14.91 20.67 -24.74
CA THR A 376 -14.87 20.14 -26.10
C THR A 376 -15.52 21.12 -27.08
N PRO A 377 -14.81 21.66 -28.09
CA PRO A 377 -15.43 22.51 -29.11
C PRO A 377 -16.30 21.70 -30.08
N ASP A 378 -17.14 22.38 -30.86
CA ASP A 378 -17.91 21.72 -31.92
C ASP A 378 -17.05 21.34 -33.13
N HIS A 379 -16.02 22.14 -33.42
CA HIS A 379 -15.07 21.95 -34.51
C HIS A 379 -13.66 22.22 -33.99
N LEU A 380 -12.66 21.61 -34.64
CA LEU A 380 -11.25 21.85 -34.33
C LEU A 380 -10.44 21.90 -35.62
N TYR A 381 -9.67 22.97 -35.78
CA TYR A 381 -8.89 23.25 -36.98
C TYR A 381 -7.42 23.39 -36.62
N LEU A 382 -6.56 22.72 -37.38
CA LEU A 382 -5.12 22.86 -37.34
C LEU A 382 -4.69 23.95 -38.32
N PHE A 383 -3.84 24.86 -37.87
CA PHE A 383 -3.21 25.91 -38.67
C PHE A 383 -1.70 25.71 -38.71
N ALA A 384 -1.07 26.10 -39.81
CA ALA A 384 0.37 26.21 -39.98
C ALA A 384 0.71 27.65 -40.40
N ASP A 385 1.56 28.33 -39.64
CA ASP A 385 1.94 29.73 -39.85
C ASP A 385 0.71 30.65 -40.06
N GLY A 386 -0.35 30.41 -39.27
CA GLY A 386 -1.61 31.15 -39.34
C GLY A 386 -2.51 30.82 -40.52
N THR A 387 -2.16 29.85 -41.36
CA THR A 387 -3.00 29.36 -42.47
C THR A 387 -3.69 28.05 -42.08
N MET A 388 -5.01 27.97 -42.25
CA MET A 388 -5.77 26.75 -41.94
C MET A 388 -5.30 25.60 -42.82
N MET A 389 -4.83 24.52 -42.19
CA MET A 389 -4.33 23.32 -42.85
C MET A 389 -5.41 22.24 -42.95
N LYS A 390 -6.10 21.95 -41.84
CA LYS A 390 -6.99 20.78 -41.73
C LYS A 390 -8.06 21.00 -40.67
N GLU A 391 -9.30 20.64 -40.98
CA GLU A 391 -10.33 20.37 -39.96
C GLU A 391 -10.20 18.93 -39.48
N LEU A 392 -10.16 18.72 -38.16
CA LEU A 392 -10.09 17.41 -37.53
C LEU A 392 -11.48 16.80 -37.39
N THR A 393 -11.56 15.47 -37.48
CA THR A 393 -12.81 14.72 -37.41
C THR A 393 -13.19 14.48 -35.95
N LYS A 394 -14.37 14.96 -35.54
CA LYS A 394 -14.92 14.80 -34.19
C LYS A 394 -15.56 13.42 -33.98
N ASP A 395 -15.30 12.81 -32.83
CA ASP A 395 -16.03 11.66 -32.28
C ASP A 395 -16.15 11.83 -30.75
N GLY A 396 -17.36 12.16 -30.26
CA GLY A 396 -17.57 12.50 -28.85
C GLY A 396 -16.73 13.71 -28.40
N ASP A 397 -15.87 13.49 -27.39
CA ASP A 397 -14.92 14.48 -26.84
C ASP A 397 -13.53 14.43 -27.52
N THR A 398 -13.39 13.64 -28.58
CA THR A 398 -12.13 13.40 -29.27
C THR A 398 -12.14 13.95 -30.70
N PHE A 399 -10.99 14.42 -31.17
CA PHE A 399 -10.74 14.87 -32.54
C PHE A 399 -9.53 14.14 -33.14
N THR A 400 -9.70 13.57 -34.33
CA THR A 400 -8.64 12.85 -35.05
C THR A 400 -8.27 13.54 -36.37
N SER A 401 -7.01 13.45 -36.79
CA SER A 401 -6.60 13.97 -38.10
C SER A 401 -7.17 13.15 -39.27
N GLY A 402 -7.46 11.87 -39.06
CA GLY A 402 -8.01 10.93 -40.04
C GLY A 402 -7.00 10.51 -41.13
N THR A 403 -6.07 11.40 -41.49
CA THR A 403 -4.91 11.14 -42.35
C THR A 403 -3.64 11.56 -41.62
N TYR A 404 -2.49 11.11 -42.12
CA TYR A 404 -1.18 11.56 -41.66
C TYR A 404 -0.94 12.99 -42.13
N LEU A 405 -0.47 13.84 -41.22
CA LEU A 405 -0.15 15.23 -41.46
C LEU A 405 1.37 15.36 -41.60
N ALA A 406 1.85 15.83 -42.75
CA ALA A 406 3.26 16.17 -42.93
C ALA A 406 3.59 17.44 -42.13
N LEU A 407 4.05 17.28 -40.90
CA LEU A 407 4.45 18.38 -40.02
C LEU A 407 5.96 18.58 -40.08
N GLN A 408 6.41 19.81 -39.82
CA GLN A 408 7.81 20.21 -39.90
C GLN A 408 8.29 20.85 -38.60
N SER A 409 9.53 20.59 -38.23
CA SER A 409 10.18 21.31 -37.15
C SER A 409 10.35 22.78 -37.52
N GLY A 410 10.05 23.68 -36.58
CA GLY A 410 10.19 25.12 -36.77
C GLY A 410 9.02 25.82 -37.47
N VAL A 411 7.97 25.11 -37.89
CA VAL A 411 6.69 25.72 -38.34
C VAL A 411 5.80 26.00 -37.13
N ALA A 412 5.12 27.15 -37.12
CA ALA A 412 4.20 27.51 -36.04
C ALA A 412 2.83 26.84 -36.24
N TYR A 413 2.53 25.83 -35.43
CA TYR A 413 1.27 25.12 -35.48
C TYR A 413 0.34 25.55 -34.35
N THR A 414 -0.95 25.78 -34.65
CA THR A 414 -1.97 26.13 -33.65
C THR A 414 -3.26 25.36 -33.88
N LEU A 415 -3.97 25.03 -32.80
CA LEU A 415 -5.31 24.46 -32.82
C LEU A 415 -6.33 25.53 -32.47
N ASN A 416 -7.42 25.63 -33.23
CA ASN A 416 -8.47 26.63 -32.98
C ASN A 416 -9.87 26.06 -33.22
N SER A 417 -10.88 26.53 -32.47
CA SER A 417 -12.27 26.10 -32.64
C SER A 417 -12.99 26.71 -33.85
N ALA A 418 -12.37 27.68 -34.54
CA ALA A 418 -12.91 28.35 -35.73
C ALA A 418 -11.95 28.23 -36.92
N SER A 419 -12.50 28.11 -38.12
CA SER A 419 -11.75 27.94 -39.37
C SER A 419 -10.97 29.19 -39.82
N ASP A 420 -11.27 30.35 -39.25
CA ASP A 420 -10.58 31.62 -39.48
C ASP A 420 -9.59 31.97 -38.35
N GLY A 421 -9.44 31.10 -37.35
CA GLY A 421 -8.55 31.31 -36.21
C GLY A 421 -9.09 32.25 -35.12
N SER A 422 -10.33 32.73 -35.24
CA SER A 422 -10.93 33.68 -34.28
C SER A 422 -11.53 33.02 -33.02
N GLY A 423 -11.60 31.69 -33.00
CA GLY A 423 -12.19 30.91 -31.91
C GLY A 423 -11.24 30.71 -30.72
N THR A 424 -11.62 29.81 -29.83
CA THR A 424 -10.78 29.40 -28.70
C THR A 424 -9.54 28.68 -29.23
N SER A 425 -8.37 29.09 -28.75
CA SER A 425 -7.09 28.47 -29.10
C SER A 425 -6.70 27.41 -28.09
N TYR A 426 -6.06 26.35 -28.57
CA TYR A 426 -5.56 25.27 -27.73
C TYR A 426 -4.08 25.03 -27.99
N ALA A 427 -3.36 24.69 -26.91
CA ALA A 427 -1.94 24.47 -26.93
C ALA A 427 -1.56 23.12 -26.32
N LEU A 428 -0.40 22.60 -26.75
CA LEU A 428 0.22 21.39 -26.21
C LEU A 428 1.43 21.76 -25.37
N SER A 429 1.54 21.20 -24.16
CA SER A 429 2.66 21.48 -23.24
C SER A 429 3.96 20.75 -23.62
N GLY A 430 3.88 19.74 -24.47
CA GLY A 430 5.00 18.94 -24.97
C GLY A 430 5.14 19.00 -26.49
N ASN A 431 6.24 18.44 -27.00
CA ASN A 431 6.53 18.43 -28.42
C ASN A 431 5.91 17.21 -29.11
N VAL A 432 5.17 17.45 -30.19
CA VAL A 432 4.73 16.40 -31.10
C VAL A 432 5.97 15.79 -31.76
N GLY A 433 6.21 14.50 -31.54
CA GLY A 433 7.41 13.79 -31.99
C GLY A 433 8.40 13.39 -30.90
N ALA A 434 8.29 13.94 -29.68
CA ALA A 434 9.14 13.55 -28.55
C ALA A 434 8.70 12.22 -27.90
N SER A 435 9.55 11.18 -27.93
CA SER A 435 9.23 9.86 -27.38
C SER A 435 10.43 9.28 -26.62
N ASP A 436 10.16 8.47 -25.59
CA ASP A 436 11.18 7.70 -24.87
C ASP A 436 11.77 6.56 -25.72
N ASN A 437 11.07 6.16 -26.79
CA ASN A 437 11.54 5.15 -27.74
C ASN A 437 11.49 5.67 -29.19
N PRO A 438 12.35 6.64 -29.56
CA PRO A 438 12.33 7.27 -30.88
C PRO A 438 12.78 6.34 -32.01
N THR A 439 13.34 5.16 -31.68
CA THR A 439 13.81 4.15 -32.65
C THR A 439 12.79 3.06 -32.94
N ALA A 440 11.62 3.08 -32.30
CA ALA A 440 10.55 2.13 -32.58
C ALA A 440 10.07 2.25 -34.04
N ASP A 441 9.53 1.17 -34.60
CA ASP A 441 8.89 1.20 -35.93
C ASP A 441 7.68 2.13 -35.92
N LYS A 442 6.87 2.06 -34.86
CA LYS A 442 5.80 3.02 -34.54
C LYS A 442 6.23 3.84 -33.34
N VAL A 443 6.64 5.08 -33.57
CA VAL A 443 6.98 6.02 -32.50
C VAL A 443 5.71 6.75 -32.09
N ALA A 444 5.39 6.70 -30.80
CA ALA A 444 4.20 7.34 -30.25
C ALA A 444 4.54 8.18 -29.02
N GLY A 445 3.68 9.14 -28.70
CA GLY A 445 3.78 9.95 -27.51
C GLY A 445 2.49 10.68 -27.19
N THR A 446 2.49 11.36 -26.04
CA THR A 446 1.36 12.15 -25.53
C THR A 446 1.81 13.52 -25.04
N SER A 447 0.87 14.46 -24.93
CA SER A 447 1.11 15.82 -24.41
C SER A 447 -0.16 16.35 -23.74
N ASP A 448 -0.03 17.23 -22.75
CA ASP A 448 -1.21 17.86 -22.15
C ASP A 448 -1.77 18.93 -23.07
N LEU A 449 -3.10 19.02 -23.11
CA LEU A 449 -3.88 20.02 -23.82
C LEU A 449 -4.31 21.13 -22.85
N SER A 450 -4.29 22.37 -23.29
CA SER A 450 -4.83 23.49 -22.52
C SER A 450 -5.43 24.55 -23.44
N GLU A 451 -6.36 25.37 -22.92
CA GLU A 451 -6.80 26.59 -23.58
C GLU A 451 -5.69 27.66 -23.51
N SER A 452 -4.92 27.80 -24.58
CA SER A 452 -3.85 28.78 -24.71
C SER A 452 -3.57 29.07 -26.18
N ALA A 453 -2.96 30.23 -26.44
CA ALA A 453 -2.51 30.64 -27.77
C ALA A 453 -1.09 30.15 -28.12
N ASP A 454 -0.42 29.42 -27.21
CA ASP A 454 0.97 28.99 -27.39
C ASP A 454 1.17 27.95 -28.52
N GLY A 455 0.08 27.30 -28.95
CA GLY A 455 0.10 26.36 -30.08
C GLY A 455 0.75 25.01 -29.75
N MET A 456 1.35 24.36 -30.75
CA MET A 456 2.14 23.14 -30.59
C MET A 456 3.51 23.29 -31.23
N THR A 457 4.50 22.62 -30.63
CA THR A 457 5.83 22.46 -31.21
C THR A 457 5.96 21.06 -31.79
N VAL A 458 6.61 20.95 -32.95
CA VAL A 458 6.91 19.68 -33.61
C VAL A 458 8.42 19.44 -33.52
N GLU A 459 8.80 18.29 -32.98
CA GLU A 459 10.20 17.94 -32.70
C GLU A 459 11.01 17.77 -33.99
N GLN A 460 10.43 17.12 -34.99
CA GLN A 460 11.10 16.78 -36.24
C GLN A 460 10.12 16.69 -37.42
N ASP A 461 10.64 16.86 -38.62
CA ASP A 461 9.89 16.66 -39.86
C ASP A 461 9.44 15.21 -39.97
N GLN A 462 8.13 14.97 -39.99
CA GLN A 462 7.54 13.64 -40.07
C GLN A 462 6.08 13.69 -40.52
N ALA A 463 5.53 12.52 -40.88
CA ALA A 463 4.11 12.35 -41.16
C ALA A 463 3.39 11.79 -39.92
N TYR A 464 2.65 12.65 -39.22
CA TYR A 464 2.04 12.35 -37.92
C TYR A 464 0.54 12.05 -38.03
N MET A 465 0.08 11.03 -37.32
CA MET A 465 -1.34 10.92 -36.97
C MET A 465 -1.57 11.62 -35.63
N LEU A 466 -2.61 12.46 -35.53
CA LEU A 466 -2.95 13.18 -34.30
C LEU A 466 -4.32 12.73 -33.77
N ASN A 467 -4.43 12.65 -32.45
CA ASN A 467 -5.65 12.37 -31.71
C ASN A 467 -5.71 13.27 -30.46
N ILE A 468 -6.72 14.14 -30.36
CA ILE A 468 -6.89 15.16 -29.32
C ILE A 468 -8.14 14.83 -28.51
N ASP A 469 -8.00 14.55 -27.22
CA ASP A 469 -9.10 14.24 -26.30
C ASP A 469 -9.26 15.36 -25.27
N PHE A 470 -10.40 16.05 -25.34
CA PHE A 470 -10.73 17.18 -24.47
C PHE A 470 -11.17 16.72 -23.08
N SER A 471 -11.71 15.51 -22.96
CA SER A 471 -12.21 14.97 -21.69
C SER A 471 -11.07 14.64 -20.72
N SER A 472 -9.93 14.22 -21.25
CA SER A 472 -8.69 13.98 -20.50
C SER A 472 -7.69 15.14 -20.61
N ALA A 473 -8.00 16.15 -21.43
CA ALA A 473 -7.09 17.25 -21.77
C ALA A 473 -5.72 16.73 -22.25
N LYS A 474 -5.74 15.80 -23.20
CA LYS A 474 -4.54 15.18 -23.78
C LYS A 474 -4.55 15.24 -25.30
N ALA A 475 -3.37 15.33 -25.87
CA ALA A 475 -3.10 14.96 -27.23
C ALA A 475 -2.23 13.71 -27.25
N SER A 476 -2.46 12.86 -28.25
CA SER A 476 -1.65 11.70 -28.57
C SER A 476 -1.30 11.73 -30.04
N TRP A 477 -0.14 11.20 -30.38
CA TRP A 477 0.35 11.20 -31.75
C TRP A 477 1.23 9.99 -32.00
N TYR A 478 1.37 9.62 -33.27
CA TYR A 478 2.38 8.66 -33.70
C TYR A 478 2.85 8.93 -35.13
N TYR A 479 4.02 8.40 -35.47
CA TYR A 479 4.57 8.34 -36.82
C TYR A 479 5.34 7.01 -37.03
N TYR A 480 5.73 6.73 -38.27
CA TYR A 480 6.45 5.51 -38.62
C TYR A 480 7.88 5.76 -39.09
N ASN A 481 8.81 4.96 -38.55
CA ASN A 481 10.19 4.90 -39.04
C ASN A 481 10.27 3.86 -40.17
N MET A 482 9.92 4.28 -41.40
CA MET A 482 9.95 3.39 -42.58
C MET A 482 11.30 2.70 -42.75
N LYS A 483 11.27 1.40 -43.07
CA LYS A 483 12.47 0.60 -43.36
C LYS A 483 12.38 -0.03 -44.73
N LEU A 484 13.54 -0.18 -45.38
CA LEU A 484 13.74 -1.08 -46.52
C LEU A 484 14.26 -2.41 -46.00
N PHE A 485 13.48 -3.46 -46.18
CA PHE A 485 13.90 -4.84 -45.92
C PHE A 485 14.54 -5.40 -47.19
N HIS A 486 15.62 -6.17 -47.04
CA HIS A 486 16.35 -6.77 -48.15
C HIS A 486 16.81 -8.19 -47.80
N TRP A 487 16.45 -9.19 -48.60
CA TRP A 487 16.73 -10.58 -48.23
C TRP A 487 16.77 -11.58 -49.39
N SER A 488 17.60 -12.61 -49.22
CA SER A 488 17.45 -13.90 -49.89
C SER A 488 16.89 -14.98 -48.97
N ASN A 489 17.07 -14.79 -47.65
CA ASN A 489 16.48 -15.60 -46.59
C ASN A 489 15.85 -14.64 -45.56
N TRP A 490 14.57 -14.85 -45.30
CA TRP A 490 13.75 -14.01 -44.44
C TRP A 490 14.29 -13.86 -43.00
N ASP A 491 14.82 -14.94 -42.44
CA ASP A 491 15.28 -14.99 -41.05
C ASP A 491 16.58 -14.20 -40.83
N THR A 492 17.30 -13.89 -41.91
CA THR A 492 18.58 -13.17 -41.89
C THR A 492 18.52 -11.92 -42.76
N ARG A 493 17.33 -11.32 -42.91
CA ARG A 493 17.14 -10.11 -43.71
C ARG A 493 17.89 -8.92 -43.12
N ASP A 494 18.33 -8.03 -43.99
CA ASP A 494 18.81 -6.72 -43.60
C ASP A 494 17.62 -5.75 -43.48
N GLU A 495 17.64 -4.89 -42.47
CA GLU A 495 16.64 -3.85 -42.23
C GLU A 495 17.31 -2.47 -42.22
N PHE A 496 17.03 -1.66 -43.24
CA PHE A 496 17.62 -0.34 -43.36
C PHE A 496 16.58 0.73 -43.05
N VAL A 497 16.78 1.47 -41.95
CA VAL A 497 15.92 2.62 -41.59
C VAL A 497 16.07 3.73 -42.65
N MET A 498 14.95 4.23 -43.13
CA MET A 498 14.89 5.31 -44.12
C MET A 498 14.82 6.68 -43.44
N THR A 499 15.40 7.67 -44.08
CA THR A 499 15.34 9.07 -43.67
C THR A 499 14.09 9.72 -44.26
N TYR A 500 13.29 10.39 -43.43
CA TYR A 500 12.16 11.19 -43.89
C TYR A 500 12.65 12.47 -44.58
N VAL A 501 12.04 12.79 -45.70
CA VAL A 501 12.23 14.02 -46.47
C VAL A 501 10.84 14.62 -46.67
N HIS A 502 10.64 15.84 -46.16
CA HIS A 502 9.33 16.47 -46.23
C HIS A 502 8.95 16.83 -47.70
N PRO A 503 7.69 16.62 -48.13
CA PRO A 503 6.62 15.87 -47.48
C PRO A 503 6.53 14.40 -47.93
N TYR A 504 6.09 13.52 -47.03
CA TYR A 504 5.73 12.10 -47.27
C TYR A 504 6.74 11.26 -48.06
N THR A 505 8.00 11.69 -48.09
CA THR A 505 9.06 11.03 -48.84
C THR A 505 10.02 10.35 -47.87
N PHE A 506 10.45 9.15 -48.20
CA PHE A 506 11.46 8.43 -47.43
C PHE A 506 12.58 7.97 -48.35
N THR A 507 13.83 8.12 -47.91
CA THR A 507 14.99 7.75 -48.70
C THR A 507 16.01 6.95 -47.90
N VAL A 508 16.69 6.02 -48.54
CA VAL A 508 17.85 5.32 -47.97
C VAL A 508 18.87 5.06 -49.07
N THR A 509 20.14 5.30 -48.74
CA THR A 509 21.28 4.96 -49.60
C THR A 509 22.07 3.84 -48.94
N THR A 510 22.10 2.66 -49.56
CA THR A 510 22.74 1.47 -49.00
C THR A 510 23.21 0.51 -50.11
N ASP A 511 24.05 -0.44 -49.76
CA ASP A 511 24.47 -1.51 -50.66
C ASP A 511 23.39 -2.59 -50.75
N LEU A 512 22.96 -2.90 -51.97
CA LEU A 512 21.94 -3.89 -52.27
C LEU A 512 22.48 -4.96 -53.23
N LYS A 513 21.96 -6.18 -53.09
CA LYS A 513 22.32 -7.36 -53.87
C LYS A 513 21.32 -7.64 -54.98
N ALA A 514 21.84 -8.10 -56.11
CA ALA A 514 21.00 -8.57 -57.21
C ALA A 514 20.27 -9.87 -56.82
N GLY A 515 19.01 -10.01 -57.26
CA GLY A 515 18.19 -11.21 -57.03
C GLY A 515 17.75 -11.43 -55.57
N TYR A 516 17.86 -10.41 -54.72
CA TYR A 516 17.28 -10.39 -53.38
C TYR A 516 15.93 -9.70 -53.44
N LEU A 517 14.98 -10.21 -52.66
CA LEU A 517 13.68 -9.60 -52.50
C LEU A 517 13.78 -8.39 -51.56
N MET A 518 12.89 -7.42 -51.78
CA MET A 518 12.79 -6.22 -50.96
C MET A 518 11.35 -5.88 -50.62
N LYS A 519 11.18 -5.09 -49.55
CA LYS A 519 9.88 -4.55 -49.11
C LYS A 519 10.08 -3.30 -48.27
N PHE A 520 9.17 -2.33 -48.38
CA PHE A 520 9.12 -1.19 -47.46
C PHE A 520 8.12 -1.47 -46.34
N ASN A 521 8.56 -1.39 -45.08
CA ASN A 521 7.77 -1.86 -43.93
C ASN A 521 8.02 -0.99 -42.68
N SER A 522 6.97 -0.63 -41.92
CA SER A 522 7.08 -0.09 -40.55
C SER A 522 5.72 0.24 -39.89
N PRO A 523 5.28 -0.44 -38.81
CA PRO A 523 5.46 -1.87 -38.48
C PRO A 523 4.62 -2.73 -39.45
N TRP A 524 4.20 -3.94 -39.07
CA TRP A 524 3.33 -4.80 -39.90
C TRP A 524 2.02 -4.15 -40.39
N ASP A 525 1.60 -3.04 -39.77
CA ASP A 525 0.47 -2.21 -40.17
C ASP A 525 0.71 -1.49 -41.53
N VAL A 526 1.97 -1.23 -41.89
CA VAL A 526 2.38 -0.57 -43.13
C VAL A 526 3.40 -1.43 -43.86
N GLN A 527 2.98 -2.00 -44.98
CA GLN A 527 3.73 -2.95 -45.78
C GLN A 527 3.49 -2.73 -47.26
N PHE A 528 4.35 -1.95 -47.91
CA PHE A 528 4.21 -1.68 -49.34
C PHE A 528 4.82 -2.80 -50.18
N GLY A 529 4.04 -3.33 -51.12
CA GLY A 529 4.49 -4.16 -52.22
C GLY A 529 4.39 -3.43 -53.56
N ALA A 530 5.23 -3.80 -54.52
CA ALA A 530 5.26 -3.22 -55.85
C ALA A 530 4.09 -3.72 -56.70
N ASP A 531 3.50 -2.84 -57.50
CA ASP A 531 2.50 -3.25 -58.50
C ASP A 531 3.17 -3.85 -59.76
N ASP A 532 4.42 -3.46 -60.04
CA ASP A 532 5.35 -4.13 -60.96
C ASP A 532 6.66 -4.39 -60.20
N PRO A 533 6.94 -5.62 -59.75
CA PRO A 533 8.09 -5.92 -58.90
C PRO A 533 9.43 -5.87 -59.65
N SER A 534 9.42 -5.86 -60.98
CA SER A 534 10.64 -5.92 -61.81
C SER A 534 11.16 -4.54 -62.21
N ALA A 535 10.33 -3.50 -62.10
CA ALA A 535 10.69 -2.15 -62.49
C ALA A 535 11.56 -1.45 -61.44
N LEU A 536 12.52 -0.60 -61.86
CA LEU A 536 13.30 0.24 -60.94
C LEU A 536 12.50 1.41 -60.38
N SER A 537 11.33 1.69 -60.93
CA SER A 537 10.40 2.71 -60.44
C SER A 537 8.99 2.38 -60.83
N GLY A 538 8.02 2.68 -59.97
CA GLY A 538 6.61 2.40 -60.23
C GLY A 538 5.71 2.80 -59.07
N THR A 539 4.53 2.19 -59.02
CA THR A 539 3.56 2.35 -57.93
C THR A 539 3.64 1.17 -56.96
N MET A 540 3.18 1.42 -55.74
CA MET A 540 3.14 0.42 -54.67
C MET A 540 1.87 0.57 -53.83
N THR A 541 1.43 -0.54 -53.26
CA THR A 541 0.19 -0.65 -52.50
C THR A 541 0.48 -1.20 -51.10
N ASN A 542 -0.06 -0.57 -50.06
CA ASN A 542 0.06 -1.05 -48.69
C ASN A 542 -0.81 -2.31 -48.48
N ASN A 543 -0.25 -3.35 -47.85
CA ASN A 543 -0.88 -4.67 -47.68
C ASN A 543 -1.34 -5.30 -49.00
N GLY A 544 -0.71 -4.90 -50.10
CA GLY A 544 -0.93 -5.40 -51.46
C GLY A 544 0.38 -5.41 -52.25
N GLY A 545 0.29 -5.73 -53.54
CA GLY A 545 1.46 -5.85 -54.43
C GLY A 545 2.36 -7.05 -54.11
N GLU A 546 3.44 -7.17 -54.87
CA GLU A 546 4.46 -8.22 -54.71
C GLU A 546 5.73 -7.67 -54.06
N ASN A 547 6.58 -8.56 -53.55
CA ASN A 547 7.92 -8.16 -53.10
C ASN A 547 8.71 -7.62 -54.29
N PHE A 548 9.52 -6.59 -54.07
CA PHE A 548 10.33 -5.98 -55.11
C PHE A 548 11.48 -6.93 -55.49
N ASP A 549 11.68 -7.17 -56.79
CA ASP A 549 12.74 -8.01 -57.37
C ASP A 549 13.31 -7.33 -58.64
N ASN A 550 13.70 -6.08 -58.50
CA ASN A 550 14.03 -5.18 -59.60
C ASN A 550 15.54 -4.96 -59.81
N LEU A 551 16.40 -5.49 -58.94
CA LEU A 551 17.85 -5.27 -59.00
C LEU A 551 18.56 -6.40 -59.76
N THR A 552 19.23 -6.04 -60.85
CA THR A 552 19.95 -6.99 -61.73
C THR A 552 21.46 -6.99 -61.52
N ALA A 553 22.00 -6.10 -60.68
CA ALA A 553 23.42 -6.03 -60.36
C ALA A 553 23.65 -5.49 -58.95
N ASP A 554 24.56 -6.10 -58.20
CA ASP A 554 25.03 -5.59 -56.91
C ASP A 554 25.51 -4.13 -57.03
N GLY A 555 25.26 -3.32 -56.00
CA GLY A 555 25.84 -1.98 -55.92
C GLY A 555 25.23 -1.14 -54.82
N ASN A 556 25.69 0.11 -54.74
CA ASN A 556 25.12 1.10 -53.86
C ASN A 556 23.91 1.76 -54.56
N TYR A 557 22.76 1.74 -53.91
CA TYR A 557 21.52 2.27 -54.46
C TYR A 557 20.90 3.28 -53.50
N THR A 558 20.30 4.31 -54.07
CA THR A 558 19.38 5.21 -53.39
C THR A 558 17.96 4.74 -53.70
N ALA A 559 17.28 4.21 -52.69
CA ALA A 559 15.86 3.86 -52.74
C ALA A 559 15.04 5.03 -52.18
N THR A 560 14.05 5.48 -52.94
CA THR A 560 13.14 6.58 -52.53
C THR A 560 11.71 6.12 -52.68
N ILE A 561 10.88 6.38 -51.67
CA ILE A 561 9.43 6.22 -51.75
C ILE A 561 8.71 7.53 -51.46
N VAL A 562 7.57 7.73 -52.09
CA VAL A 562 6.61 8.80 -51.77
C VAL A 562 5.27 8.14 -51.47
N VAL A 563 4.78 8.29 -50.25
CA VAL A 563 3.53 7.66 -49.80
C VAL A 563 2.36 8.65 -49.85
N SER A 564 1.14 8.15 -50.04
CA SER A 564 -0.07 8.96 -49.86
C SER A 564 -0.28 9.31 -48.38
N ASP A 565 -1.04 10.37 -48.10
CA ASP A 565 -1.30 10.86 -46.74
C ASP A 565 -2.18 9.91 -45.90
N ASP A 566 -2.82 8.92 -46.52
CA ASP A 566 -3.51 7.81 -45.87
C ASP A 566 -2.66 6.54 -45.73
N TYR A 567 -1.41 6.56 -46.24
CA TYR A 567 -0.49 5.43 -46.29
C TYR A 567 -1.04 4.19 -47.02
N GLN A 568 -2.01 4.34 -47.91
CA GLN A 568 -2.58 3.21 -48.67
C GLN A 568 -1.82 2.93 -49.98
N THR A 569 -1.26 3.96 -50.60
CA THR A 569 -0.57 3.85 -51.90
C THR A 569 0.72 4.66 -51.89
N GLY A 570 1.56 4.46 -52.91
CA GLY A 570 2.74 5.28 -53.09
C GLY A 570 3.44 5.04 -54.42
N THR A 571 4.56 5.71 -54.58
CA THR A 571 5.50 5.48 -55.67
C THR A 571 6.87 5.15 -55.11
N TYR A 572 7.67 4.45 -55.90
CA TYR A 572 9.03 4.07 -55.53
C TYR A 572 10.01 4.29 -56.67
N GLN A 573 11.28 4.46 -56.33
CA GLN A 573 12.39 4.54 -57.28
C GLN A 573 13.68 4.01 -56.65
N PHE A 574 14.44 3.23 -57.41
CA PHE A 574 15.78 2.77 -57.10
C PHE A 574 16.77 3.35 -58.12
N VAL A 575 17.74 4.13 -57.64
CA VAL A 575 18.79 4.73 -58.46
C VAL A 575 20.14 4.17 -58.04
N LYS A 576 20.90 3.58 -58.97
CA LYS A 576 22.26 3.12 -58.70
C LYS A 576 23.21 4.32 -58.65
N ASN A 577 24.04 4.41 -57.61
CA ASN A 577 25.01 5.48 -57.40
C ASN A 577 26.34 5.24 -58.11
#